data_AF-A0A371IQS6-F1
#
_entry.id   AF-A0A371IQS6-F1
#
_cell.length_a   1.000
_cell.length_b   1.000
_cell.length_c   1.000
_cell.angle_alpha   90.00
_cell.angle_beta   90.00
_cell.angle_gamma   90.00
#
_symmetry.space_group_name_H-M   'P 1'
#
loop_
_entity.id
_entity.type
_entity.pdbx_description
1 polymer ?
#
loop_
_entity_poly.entity_id
_entity_poly.type
_entity_poly.pdbx_seq_one_letter_code
_entity_poly.pdbx_strand_id
1 'polypeptide(L)' 'MIKTSRKRHNLTQKELAKMAGLSQGYLSKLENSRTVFHSPTITQVILLSDALKVDVYELAKWFIDKEINH' A
#
# COMPACT_ATOMS: atom_id res chain seq x y z
N MET A 1 7.83 0.97 1.08
CA MET A 1 7.23 2.31 1.30
C MET A 1 6.03 2.28 2.24
N ILE A 2 4.98 1.49 1.96
CA ILE A 2 3.71 1.47 2.71
C ILE A 2 3.88 1.29 4.22
N LYS A 3 4.60 0.25 4.66
CA LYS A 3 4.80 -0.06 6.09
C LYS A 3 5.42 1.11 6.86
N THR A 4 6.40 1.78 6.26
CA THR A 4 7.08 2.92 6.88
C THR A 4 6.15 4.11 7.00
N SER A 5 5.42 4.46 5.94
CA SER A 5 4.42 5.54 5.96
C SER A 5 3.33 5.25 7.00
N ARG A 6 2.77 4.03 7.01
CA ARG A 6 1.74 3.63 7.98
C ARG A 6 2.20 3.84 9.42
N LYS A 7 3.41 3.38 9.75
CA LYS A 7 3.99 3.53 11.09
C LYS A 7 4.22 5.00 11.46
N ARG A 8 4.63 5.86 10.52
CA ARG A 8 4.75 7.31 10.75
C ARG A 8 3.41 7.97 11.10
N HIS A 9 2.31 7.41 10.60
CA HIS A 9 0.95 7.85 10.92
C HIS A 9 0.34 7.12 12.14
N ASN A 10 1.11 6.31 12.88
CA ASN A 10 0.64 5.53 14.04
C ASN A 10 -0.57 4.63 13.76
N LEU A 11 -0.76 4.21 12.49
CA LEU A 11 -1.85 3.34 12.09
C LEU A 11 -1.47 1.86 12.28
N THR A 12 -2.40 1.04 12.74
CA THR A 12 -2.32 -0.41 12.62
C THR A 12 -2.58 -0.86 11.19
N GLN A 13 -2.20 -2.10 10.84
CA GLN A 13 -2.53 -2.66 9.53
C GLN A 13 -4.05 -2.76 9.33
N LYS A 14 -4.81 -3.06 10.38
CA LYS A 14 -6.28 -3.18 10.30
C LYS A 14 -6.92 -1.83 9.98
N GLU A 15 -6.44 -0.74 10.59
CA GLU A 15 -6.97 0.61 10.35
C GLU A 15 -6.67 1.08 8.92
N LEU A 16 -5.42 0.98 8.47
CA LEU A 16 -5.06 1.36 7.11
C LEU A 16 -5.82 0.52 6.07
N ALA A 17 -5.95 -0.79 6.29
CA ALA A 17 -6.69 -1.65 5.39
C ALA A 17 -8.15 -1.21 5.29
N LYS A 18 -8.80 -0.91 6.43
CA LYS A 18 -10.17 -0.39 6.45
C LYS A 18 -10.30 0.92 5.69
N MET A 19 -9.35 1.86 5.85
CA MET A 19 -9.34 3.14 5.14
C MET A 19 -9.18 2.96 3.62
N ALA A 20 -8.42 1.95 3.19
CA ALA A 20 -8.15 1.66 1.79
C ALA A 20 -9.12 0.67 1.13
N GLY A 21 -10.18 0.24 1.84
CA GLY A 21 -11.11 -0.78 1.33
C GLY A 21 -10.47 -2.16 1.12
N LEU A 22 -9.46 -2.49 1.92
CA LEU A 22 -8.69 -3.73 1.87
C LEU A 22 -8.97 -4.62 3.08
N SER A 23 -8.67 -5.92 2.95
CA SER A 23 -8.51 -6.78 4.12
C SER A 23 -7.15 -6.54 4.78
N GLN A 24 -7.05 -6.75 6.10
CA GLN A 24 -5.78 -6.64 6.81
C GLN A 24 -4.74 -7.64 6.27
N GLY A 25 -5.17 -8.85 5.90
CA GLY A 25 -4.31 -9.85 5.28
C GLY A 25 -3.77 -9.41 3.93
N TYR A 26 -4.58 -8.74 3.10
CA TYR A 26 -4.13 -8.19 1.83
C TYR A 26 -3.12 -7.06 2.04
N LEU A 27 -3.37 -6.13 2.98
CA LEU A 27 -2.38 -5.10 3.32
C LEU A 27 -1.08 -5.70 3.85
N SER A 28 -1.14 -6.77 4.67
CA SER A 28 0.06 -7.46 5.15
C SER A 28 0.90 -8.02 4.00
N LYS A 29 0.26 -8.51 2.93
CA LYS A 29 0.95 -8.96 1.71
C LYS A 29 1.54 -7.79 0.94
N LEU A 30 0.84 -6.67 0.80
CA LEU A 30 1.36 -5.45 0.17
C LEU A 30 2.61 -4.91 0.88
N GLU A 31 2.61 -4.93 2.22
CA GLU A 31 3.75 -4.51 3.04
C GLU A 31 4.94 -5.47 2.97
N ASN A 32 4.72 -6.71 2.54
CA ASN A 32 5.77 -7.72 2.41
C ASN A 32 6.41 -7.62 1.02
N SER A 33 7.74 -7.49 1.00
CA SER A 33 8.51 -7.31 -0.24
C SER A 33 8.58 -8.58 -1.09
N ARG A 34 8.25 -9.75 -0.55
CA ARG A 34 8.35 -11.04 -1.27
C ARG A 34 7.09 -11.44 -2.03
N THR A 35 6.01 -10.68 -1.92
CA THR A 35 4.72 -11.02 -2.52
C THR A 35 4.43 -10.08 -3.70
N VAL A 36 4.59 -10.62 -4.91
CA VAL A 36 4.42 -9.91 -6.18
C VAL A 36 3.03 -10.11 -6.77
N PHE A 37 2.37 -11.22 -6.47
CA PHE A 37 1.08 -11.63 -7.08
C PHE A 37 -0.15 -10.77 -6.73
N HIS A 38 0.01 -9.61 -6.10
CA HIS A 38 -1.08 -8.87 -5.48
C HIS A 38 -0.93 -7.35 -5.64
N SER A 39 -0.68 -6.89 -6.86
CA SER A 39 -0.79 -5.45 -7.16
C SER A 39 -2.19 -4.93 -6.83
N PRO A 40 -2.30 -3.80 -6.11
CA PRO A 40 -3.58 -3.15 -5.88
C PRO A 40 -4.12 -2.54 -7.17
N THR A 41 -5.43 -2.40 -7.24
CA THR A 41 -6.09 -1.62 -8.28
C THR A 41 -5.71 -0.14 -8.17
N ILE A 42 -5.86 0.62 -9.26
CA ILE A 42 -5.63 2.08 -9.27
C ILE A 42 -6.48 2.77 -8.18
N THR A 43 -7.74 2.37 -8.01
CA THR A 43 -8.60 2.88 -6.94
C THR A 43 -8.00 2.65 -5.55
N GLN A 44 -7.46 1.46 -5.30
CA GLN A 44 -6.81 1.15 -4.02
C GLN A 44 -5.51 1.94 -3.84
N VAL A 45 -4.77 2.22 -4.91
CA VAL A 45 -3.58 3.11 -4.87
C VAL A 45 -3.99 4.52 -4.44
N ILE A 46 -5.06 5.08 -5.02
CA ILE A 46 -5.58 6.41 -4.63
C ILE A 46 -5.99 6.40 -3.15
N LEU A 47 -6.78 5.42 -2.72
CA LEU A 47 -7.23 5.35 -1.32
C LEU A 47 -6.07 5.15 -0.33
N LEU A 48 -5.06 4.36 -0.70
CA LEU A 48 -3.84 4.20 0.09
C LEU A 48 -3.04 5.49 0.17
N SER A 49 -2.93 6.23 -0.95
CA SER A 49 -2.25 7.52 -1.03
C SER A 49 -2.90 8.54 -0.10
N ASP A 50 -4.23 8.66 -0.14
CA ASP A 50 -4.99 9.55 0.73
C ASP A 50 -4.82 9.17 2.21
N ALA A 51 -4.96 7.89 2.55
CA ALA A 51 -4.84 7.40 3.92
C ALA A 51 -3.43 7.60 4.51
N LEU A 52 -2.40 7.50 3.67
CA LEU A 52 -0.99 7.62 4.05
C LEU A 52 -0.41 9.02 3.84
N LYS A 53 -1.21 9.97 3.33
CA LYS A 53 -0.79 11.34 2.97
C LYS A 53 0.52 11.35 2.17
N VAL A 54 0.62 10.48 1.18
CA VAL A 54 1.76 10.40 0.25
C VAL A 54 1.27 10.67 -1.16
N ASP A 55 2.14 11.22 -1.99
CA ASP A 55 1.82 11.48 -3.38
C ASP A 55 1.40 10.20 -4.11
N VAL A 56 0.32 10.30 -4.88
CA VAL A 56 -0.29 9.14 -5.56
C VAL A 56 0.60 8.62 -6.68
N TYR A 57 1.35 9.49 -7.37
CA TYR A 57 2.26 9.10 -8.44
C TYR A 57 3.50 8.42 -7.89
N GLU A 58 4.06 8.90 -6.77
CA GLU A 58 5.14 8.21 -6.07
C GLU A 58 4.72 6.83 -5.57
N LEU A 59 3.49 6.69 -5.06
CA LEU A 59 2.95 5.39 -4.65
C LEU A 59 2.72 4.45 -5.83
N ALA A 60 2.16 4.95 -6.93
CA ALA A 60 1.96 4.18 -8.15
C ALA A 60 3.31 3.73 -8.74
N LYS A 61 4.28 4.64 -8.85
CA LYS A 61 5.64 4.35 -9.30
C LYS A 61 6.28 3.26 -8.45
N TRP A 62 6.18 3.36 -7.12
CA TRP A 62 6.71 2.33 -6.22
C TRP A 62 6.11 0.94 -6.48
N PHE A 63 4.82 0.85 -6.81
CA PHE A 63 4.19 -0.42 -7.19
C PHE A 63 4.67 -0.92 -8.56
N ILE A 64 4.76 -0.03 -9.56
CA ILE A 64 5.26 -0.35 -10.90
C ILE A 64 6.71 -0.86 -10.81
N ASP A 65 7.59 -0.16 -10.10
CA ASP A 65 8.98 -0.56 -9.90
C ASP A 65 9.06 -1.92 -9.21
N LYS A 66 8.15 -2.22 -8.27
CA LYS A 66 8.09 -3.53 -7.60
C LYS A 66 7.67 -4.66 -8.54
N GLU A 67 6.75 -4.40 -9.48
CA GLU A 67 6.34 -5.39 -10.50
C GLU A 67 7.40 -5.61 -11.58
N ILE A 68 8.15 -4.58 -11.97
CA ILE A 68 9.20 -4.69 -13.00
C ILE A 68 10.43 -5.43 -12.48
N ASN A 69 10.84 -5.20 -11.23
CA ASN A 69 12.09 -5.73 -10.67
C ASN A 69 11.94 -7.13 -10.03
N HIS A 70 10.88 -7.86 -10.34
CA HIS A 70 10.55 -9.20 -9.84
C HIS A 70 10.19 -10.13 -10.99
#